data_AF-A0A929D7N4-F1
#
_entry.id   AF-A0A929D7N4-F1
#
_cell.length_a   1.000
_cell.length_b   1.000
_cell.length_c   1.000
_cell.angle_alpha   90.00
_cell.angle_beta   90.00
_cell.angle_gamma   90.00
#
_symmetry.space_group_name_H-M   'P 1'
#
loop_
_entity.id
_entity.type
_entity.pdbx_description
1 polymer ?
#
loop_
_entity_poly.entity_id
_entity_poly.type
_entity_poly.pdbx_seq_one_letter_code
_entity_poly.pdbx_strand_id
1 'polypeptide(L)'
;MSRQNWILIAIVVLMGLIPLTGSRYYVFLLTDILIFGLFALSLNLLLGYTGLVSFGHAAYFGIGCYACGLLIKKAGLSFGIAFAATGFFGAAAALIIGFFCVRLTKIYFALLTLAFSQIVWAIVFKWNSLTGGDTGIYDIHFPKFLDSRTKYFYFTLAVVSISVLILRKIVNSPFGRILMTIRDNPERTEFIGINV
;
A
#
# COMPACT_ATOMS: atom_id res chain seq x y z
N MET A 1 -10.02 16.97 -20.23
CA MET A 1 -8.98 16.56 -19.24
C MET A 1 -8.35 17.81 -18.66
N SER A 2 -8.28 17.95 -17.33
CA SER A 2 -7.63 19.11 -16.70
C SER A 2 -6.11 19.09 -16.97
N ARG A 3 -5.43 20.25 -16.91
CA ARG A 3 -3.96 20.39 -17.10
C ARG A 3 -3.15 19.39 -16.25
N GLN A 4 -3.63 19.06 -15.05
CA GLN A 4 -3.02 18.05 -14.17
C GLN A 4 -3.00 16.63 -14.76
N ASN A 5 -4.03 16.24 -15.55
CA ASN A 5 -4.08 14.90 -16.14
C ASN A 5 -2.99 14.72 -17.21
N TRP A 6 -2.71 15.78 -17.97
CA TRP A 6 -1.63 15.79 -18.96
C TRP A 6 -0.25 15.66 -18.32
N ILE A 7 -0.03 16.34 -17.19
CA ILE A 7 1.22 16.22 -16.43
C ILE A 7 1.42 14.78 -15.94
N LEU A 8 0.38 14.17 -15.38
CA LEU A 8 0.46 12.77 -14.91
C LEU A 8 0.75 11.80 -16.06
N ILE A 9 0.06 11.96 -17.20
CA ILE A 9 0.32 11.14 -18.38
C ILE A 9 1.76 11.32 -18.86
N ALA A 10 2.25 12.56 -18.93
CA ALA A 10 3.62 12.84 -19.33
C ALA A 10 4.64 12.16 -18.40
N ILE A 11 4.41 12.21 -17.08
CA ILE A 11 5.28 11.55 -16.09
C ILE A 11 5.28 10.03 -16.29
N VAL A 12 4.09 9.41 -16.42
CA VAL A 12 3.99 7.95 -16.62
C VAL A 12 4.65 7.52 -17.93
N VAL A 13 4.46 8.30 -19.00
CA VAL A 13 5.10 8.04 -20.30
C VAL A 13 6.63 8.17 -20.19
N LEU A 14 7.13 9.24 -19.56
CA LEU A 14 8.57 9.44 -19.35
C LEU A 14 9.18 8.29 -18.55
N MET A 15 8.52 7.84 -17.47
CA MET A 15 8.94 6.68 -16.69
C MET A 15 8.94 5.39 -17.52
N GLY A 16 7.93 5.21 -18.38
CA GLY A 16 7.81 4.07 -19.28
C GLY A 16 8.93 3.97 -20.33
N LEU A 17 9.60 5.08 -20.66
CA LEU A 17 10.72 5.08 -21.61
C LEU A 17 12.04 4.63 -20.97
N ILE A 18 12.15 4.61 -19.64
CA ILE A 18 13.43 4.36 -18.96
C ILE A 18 13.99 2.96 -19.19
N PRO A 19 13.19 1.87 -19.26
CA PRO A 19 13.70 0.56 -19.64
C PRO A 19 14.34 0.50 -21.02
N LEU A 20 14.00 1.41 -21.94
CA LEU A 20 14.59 1.48 -23.28
C LEU A 20 16.05 1.95 -23.27
N THR A 21 16.50 2.59 -22.18
CA THR A 21 17.91 2.99 -22.02
C THR A 21 18.86 1.80 -21.82
N GLY A 22 18.34 0.59 -21.59
CA GLY A 22 19.13 -0.62 -21.38
C GLY A 22 19.82 -0.72 -20.02
N SER A 23 19.74 0.32 -19.17
CA SER A 23 20.38 0.34 -17.86
C SER A 23 19.61 -0.50 -16.83
N ARG A 24 20.23 -1.60 -16.40
CA ARG A 24 19.68 -2.49 -15.35
C ARG A 24 19.52 -1.80 -14.00
N TYR A 25 20.38 -0.81 -13.72
CA TYR A 25 20.38 -0.05 -12.47
C TYR A 25 19.16 0.87 -12.40
N TYR A 26 18.90 1.65 -13.46
CA TYR A 26 17.77 2.59 -13.44
C TYR A 26 16.42 1.87 -13.37
N VAL A 27 16.25 0.75 -14.08
CA VAL A 27 15.01 -0.04 -14.00
C VAL A 27 14.77 -0.56 -12.58
N PHE A 28 15.81 -1.04 -11.91
CA PHE A 28 15.69 -1.53 -10.53
C PHE A 28 15.35 -0.38 -9.56
N LEU A 29 16.14 0.69 -9.59
CA LEU A 29 15.95 1.86 -8.73
C LEU A 29 14.55 2.47 -8.88
N LEU A 30 14.07 2.61 -10.11
CA LEU A 30 12.73 3.16 -10.34
C LEU A 30 11.61 2.23 -9.91
N THR A 31 11.82 0.91 -10.02
CA THR A 31 10.86 -0.06 -9.50
C THR A 31 10.69 0.14 -7.99
N ASP A 32 11.80 0.30 -7.26
CA ASP A 32 11.77 0.58 -5.82
C ASP A 32 11.11 1.94 -5.51
N ILE A 33 11.46 3.00 -6.27
CA ILE A 33 10.82 4.31 -6.12
C ILE A 33 9.31 4.23 -6.33
N LEU A 34 8.84 3.44 -7.31
CA LEU A 34 7.42 3.26 -7.56
C LEU A 34 6.72 2.54 -6.40
N ILE A 35 7.32 1.46 -5.87
CA ILE A 35 6.77 0.68 -4.76
C ILE A 35 6.73 1.51 -3.48
N PHE A 36 7.86 2.11 -3.08
CA PHE A 36 7.93 2.93 -1.87
C PHE A 36 7.18 4.24 -2.01
N GLY A 37 7.09 4.80 -3.22
CA GLY A 37 6.25 5.96 -3.52
C GLY A 37 4.77 5.64 -3.30
N LEU A 38 4.29 4.49 -3.75
CA LEU A 38 2.92 4.06 -3.48
C LEU A 38 2.68 3.84 -1.98
N PHE A 39 3.64 3.23 -1.28
CA PHE A 39 3.58 3.07 0.18
C PHE A 39 3.54 4.41 0.92
N ALA A 40 4.33 5.39 0.48
CA ALA A 40 4.30 6.75 1.03
C ALA A 40 2.96 7.45 0.76
N LEU A 41 2.38 7.25 -0.44
CA LEU A 41 1.07 7.80 -0.77
C LEU A 41 -0.06 7.15 0.05
N SER A 42 0.01 5.85 0.35
CA SER A 42 -0.98 5.21 1.22
C SER A 42 -0.88 5.72 2.66
N LEU A 43 0.33 5.98 3.16
CA LEU A 43 0.52 6.60 4.48
C LEU A 43 0.00 8.05 4.48
N ASN A 44 0.30 8.81 3.42
CA ASN A 44 -0.19 10.16 3.25
C ASN A 44 -1.72 10.23 3.12
N LEU A 45 -2.38 9.17 2.64
CA LEU A 45 -3.84 9.14 2.64
C LEU A 45 -4.40 9.31 4.06
N LEU A 46 -3.78 8.63 5.04
CA LEU A 46 -4.18 8.73 6.43
C LEU A 46 -3.67 10.04 7.05
N LEU A 47 -2.36 10.29 6.98
CA LEU A 47 -1.77 11.47 7.61
C LEU A 47 -2.28 12.79 6.99
N GLY A 48 -2.21 12.87 5.66
CA GLY A 48 -2.48 14.08 4.89
C GLY A 48 -3.96 14.41 4.70
N TYR A 49 -4.89 13.48 4.94
CA TYR A 49 -6.33 13.74 4.80
C TYR A 49 -7.14 13.55 6.08
N THR A 50 -6.73 12.66 6.99
CA THR A 50 -7.41 12.48 8.29
C THR A 50 -6.64 13.10 9.46
N GLY A 51 -5.35 13.42 9.28
CA GLY A 51 -4.49 13.95 10.35
C GLY A 51 -4.07 12.89 11.38
N LEU A 52 -4.28 11.61 11.08
CA LEU A 52 -3.87 10.50 11.93
C LEU A 52 -2.50 9.98 11.46
N VAL A 53 -1.51 10.00 12.37
CA VAL A 53 -0.19 9.40 12.12
C VAL A 53 -0.26 7.91 12.43
N SER A 54 0.04 7.05 11.46
CA SER A 54 0.16 5.60 11.71
C SER A 54 1.61 5.15 11.66
N PHE A 55 2.12 4.65 12.78
CA PHE A 55 3.42 3.99 12.84
C PHE A 55 3.36 2.50 12.49
N GLY A 56 2.16 1.95 12.29
CA GLY A 56 1.96 0.55 11.92
C GLY A 56 1.79 0.28 10.42
N HIS A 57 2.03 1.28 9.56
CA HIS A 57 1.76 1.14 8.12
C HIS A 57 2.55 0.00 7.46
N ALA A 58 3.77 -0.26 7.93
CA ALA A 58 4.61 -1.36 7.46
C ALA A 58 3.99 -2.75 7.71
N ALA A 59 3.16 -2.89 8.75
CA ALA A 59 2.49 -4.14 9.05
C ALA A 59 1.55 -4.59 7.92
N TYR A 60 0.74 -3.66 7.39
CA TYR A 60 -0.20 -3.97 6.30
C TYR A 60 0.54 -4.32 5.00
N PHE A 61 1.64 -3.62 4.73
CA PHE A 61 2.52 -3.92 3.61
C PHE A 61 3.11 -5.32 3.73
N GLY A 62 3.66 -5.66 4.91
CA GLY A 62 4.20 -6.99 5.20
C GLY A 62 3.15 -8.10 5.10
N ILE A 63 1.97 -7.91 5.70
CA ILE A 63 0.87 -8.90 5.64
C ILE A 63 0.48 -9.20 4.20
N GLY A 64 0.36 -8.18 3.35
CA GLY A 64 0.10 -8.37 1.93
C GLY A 64 1.21 -9.19 1.25
N CYS A 65 2.48 -8.81 1.44
CA CYS A 65 3.62 -9.51 0.84
C CYS A 65 3.68 -10.99 1.27
N TYR A 66 3.54 -11.27 2.57
CA TYR A 66 3.54 -12.63 3.08
C TYR A 66 2.32 -13.43 2.61
N ALA A 67 1.13 -12.81 2.52
CA ALA A 67 -0.03 -13.48 1.95
C ALA A 67 0.24 -13.93 0.51
N CYS A 68 0.79 -13.07 -0.34
CA CYS A 68 1.16 -13.42 -1.71
C CYS A 68 2.17 -14.59 -1.74
N GLY A 69 3.27 -14.45 -1.00
CA GLY A 69 4.35 -15.44 -0.98
C GLY A 69 3.91 -16.81 -0.45
N LEU A 70 3.12 -16.83 0.62
CA LEU A 70 2.60 -18.07 1.21
C LEU A 70 1.61 -18.77 0.28
N LEU A 71 0.72 -18.01 -0.39
CA LEU A 71 -0.25 -18.60 -1.31
C LEU A 71 0.41 -19.21 -2.54
N ILE A 72 1.47 -18.59 -3.07
CA ILE A 72 2.24 -19.16 -4.17
C ILE A 72 3.05 -20.37 -3.68
N LYS A 73 3.82 -20.21 -2.60
CA LYS A 73 4.81 -21.22 -2.17
C LYS A 73 4.19 -22.43 -1.49
N LYS A 74 3.18 -22.24 -0.65
CA LYS A 74 2.58 -23.32 0.17
C LYS A 74 1.25 -23.83 -0.38
N ALA A 75 0.42 -22.93 -0.90
CA ALA A 75 -0.88 -23.33 -1.46
C ALA A 75 -0.83 -23.61 -2.97
N GLY A 76 0.30 -23.33 -3.65
CA GLY A 76 0.46 -23.58 -5.08
C GLY A 76 -0.50 -22.76 -5.97
N LEU A 77 -1.05 -21.67 -5.45
CA LEU A 77 -2.00 -20.84 -6.19
C LEU A 77 -1.29 -20.06 -7.29
N SER A 78 -2.04 -19.77 -8.36
CA SER A 78 -1.54 -18.95 -9.45
C SER A 78 -1.24 -17.52 -8.96
N PHE A 79 -0.23 -16.89 -9.56
CA PHE A 79 0.20 -15.53 -9.22
C PHE A 79 -0.95 -14.52 -9.23
N GLY A 80 -1.87 -14.61 -10.19
CA GLY A 80 -3.01 -13.69 -10.28
C GLY A 80 -3.93 -13.75 -9.05
N ILE A 81 -4.22 -14.96 -8.57
CA ILE A 81 -5.06 -15.17 -7.37
C ILE A 81 -4.31 -14.72 -6.12
N ALA A 82 -3.03 -15.09 -5.99
CA ALA A 82 -2.20 -14.69 -4.86
C ALA A 82 -2.00 -13.16 -4.78
N PHE A 83 -1.83 -12.51 -5.93
CA PHE A 83 -1.72 -11.05 -6.04
C PHE A 83 -3.04 -10.36 -5.67
N ALA A 84 -4.19 -10.86 -6.13
CA ALA A 84 -5.50 -10.32 -5.72
C ALA A 84 -5.72 -10.49 -4.20
N ALA A 85 -5.34 -11.65 -3.65
CA ALA A 85 -5.43 -11.93 -2.23
C ALA A 85 -4.56 -10.99 -1.38
N THR A 86 -3.44 -10.47 -1.92
CA THR A 86 -2.58 -9.49 -1.24
C THR A 86 -3.37 -8.27 -0.76
N GLY A 87 -4.20 -7.70 -1.65
CA GLY A 87 -5.06 -6.56 -1.31
C GLY A 87 -6.12 -6.94 -0.28
N PHE A 88 -6.71 -8.13 -0.40
CA PHE A 88 -7.72 -8.62 0.53
C PHE A 88 -7.17 -8.80 1.96
N PHE A 89 -6.04 -9.49 2.13
CA PHE A 89 -5.44 -9.72 3.44
C PHE A 89 -4.91 -8.42 4.07
N GLY A 90 -4.33 -7.53 3.26
CA GLY A 90 -3.94 -6.20 3.73
C GLY A 90 -5.14 -5.38 4.21
N ALA A 91 -6.25 -5.38 3.45
CA ALA A 91 -7.48 -4.68 3.82
C ALA A 91 -8.15 -5.30 5.05
N ALA A 92 -8.20 -6.64 5.15
CA ALA A 92 -8.75 -7.34 6.31
C ALA A 92 -7.96 -7.00 7.59
N ALA A 93 -6.62 -7.02 7.52
CA ALA A 93 -5.77 -6.60 8.63
C ALA A 93 -5.97 -5.13 9.00
N ALA A 94 -6.06 -4.25 8.00
CA ALA A 94 -6.34 -2.83 8.21
C ALA A 94 -7.73 -2.59 8.82
N LEU A 95 -8.74 -3.39 8.48
CA LEU A 95 -10.07 -3.31 9.05
C LEU A 95 -10.05 -3.74 10.53
N ILE A 96 -9.40 -4.85 10.85
CA ILE A 96 -9.30 -5.37 12.22
C ILE A 96 -8.53 -4.38 13.10
N ILE A 97 -7.34 -3.95 12.68
CA ILE A 97 -6.51 -3.02 13.45
C ILE A 97 -7.16 -1.64 13.51
N GLY A 98 -7.70 -1.17 12.38
CA GLY A 98 -8.39 0.11 12.26
C GLY A 98 -9.59 0.19 13.18
N PHE A 99 -10.39 -0.87 13.31
CA PHE A 99 -11.52 -0.94 14.24
C PHE A 99 -11.12 -0.52 15.66
N PHE A 100 -10.01 -1.04 16.19
CA PHE A 100 -9.55 -0.66 17.53
C PHE A 100 -8.91 0.74 17.56
N CYS A 101 -8.12 1.08 16.55
CA CYS A 101 -7.29 2.29 16.60
C CYS A 101 -8.10 3.58 16.39
N VAL A 102 -9.06 3.62 15.46
CA VAL A 102 -9.73 4.88 15.03
C VAL A 102 -10.56 5.55 16.13
N ARG A 103 -10.88 4.84 17.21
CA ARG A 103 -11.65 5.35 18.36
C ARG A 103 -10.79 6.09 19.39
N LEU A 104 -9.48 6.16 19.16
CA LEU A 104 -8.52 6.75 20.08
C LEU A 104 -8.10 8.14 19.62
N THR A 105 -7.63 8.96 20.56
CA THR A 105 -7.05 10.27 20.22
C THR A 105 -5.79 10.10 19.38
N LYS A 106 -5.39 11.16 18.66
CA LYS A 106 -4.29 11.13 17.66
C LYS A 106 -3.00 10.47 18.19
N ILE A 107 -2.62 10.73 19.43
CA ILE A 107 -1.41 10.18 20.06
C ILE A 107 -1.58 8.68 20.35
N TYR A 108 -2.70 8.30 20.97
CA TYR A 108 -3.00 6.89 21.28
C TYR A 108 -3.21 6.06 20.01
N PHE A 109 -3.78 6.63 18.95
CA PHE A 109 -3.85 6.00 17.63
C PHE A 109 -2.44 5.63 17.12
N ALA A 110 -1.50 6.57 17.16
CA ALA A 110 -0.14 6.34 16.69
C ALA A 110 0.57 5.25 17.52
N LEU A 111 0.47 5.32 18.85
CA LEU A 111 1.06 4.35 19.77
C LEU A 111 0.47 2.94 19.58
N LEU A 112 -0.86 2.83 19.46
CA LEU A 112 -1.51 1.54 19.30
C LEU A 112 -1.19 0.92 17.93
N THR A 113 -1.14 1.71 16.85
CA THR A 113 -0.70 1.19 15.54
C THR A 113 0.75 0.71 15.57
N LEU A 114 1.64 1.37 16.32
CA LEU A 114 3.00 0.89 16.54
C LEU A 114 3.00 -0.47 17.26
N ALA A 115 2.22 -0.61 18.33
CA ALA A 115 2.10 -1.86 19.07
C ALA A 115 1.62 -3.02 18.17
N PHE A 116 0.57 -2.79 17.37
CA PHE A 116 0.12 -3.79 16.38
C PHE A 116 1.20 -4.14 15.37
N SER A 117 1.97 -3.15 14.89
CA SER A 117 3.09 -3.41 13.99
C SER A 117 4.15 -4.32 14.62
N GLN A 118 4.44 -4.13 15.90
CA GLN A 118 5.39 -4.98 16.63
C GLN A 118 4.84 -6.39 16.83
N ILE A 119 3.53 -6.55 17.05
CA ILE A 119 2.89 -7.88 17.11
C ILE A 119 3.01 -8.59 15.77
N VAL A 120 2.68 -7.93 14.66
CA VAL A 120 2.81 -8.50 13.31
C VAL A 120 4.27 -8.87 13.02
N TRP A 121 5.21 -7.98 13.34
CA TRP A 121 6.64 -8.26 13.21
C TRP A 121 7.06 -9.48 14.04
N ALA A 122 6.64 -9.57 15.31
CA ALA A 122 6.97 -10.70 16.17
C ALA A 122 6.39 -12.02 15.64
N ILE A 123 5.16 -12.00 15.12
CA ILE A 123 4.55 -13.17 14.47
C ILE A 123 5.38 -13.60 13.25
N VAL A 124 5.70 -12.65 12.37
CA VAL A 124 6.48 -12.93 11.17
C VAL A 124 7.86 -13.49 11.51
N PHE A 125 8.54 -12.90 12.49
CA PHE A 125 9.91 -13.24 12.82
C PHE A 125 10.04 -14.51 13.67
N LYS A 126 9.06 -14.79 14.55
CA LYS A 126 9.12 -15.97 15.44
C LYS A 126 8.45 -17.21 14.85
N TRP A 127 7.49 -17.07 13.93
CA TRP A 127 6.74 -18.19 13.38
C TRP A 127 7.45 -18.90 12.23
N ASN A 128 8.59 -19.52 12.54
CA ASN A 128 9.45 -20.20 11.55
C ASN A 128 8.71 -21.19 10.64
N SER A 129 7.81 -22.02 11.19
CA SER A 129 7.10 -23.03 10.40
C SER A 129 6.18 -22.42 9.34
N LEU A 130 5.63 -21.21 9.57
CA LEU A 130 4.74 -20.55 8.61
C LEU A 130 5.52 -19.60 7.68
N THR A 131 6.24 -18.64 8.23
CA THR A 131 6.81 -17.48 7.51
C THR A 131 8.27 -17.67 7.12
N GLY A 132 8.93 -18.70 7.65
CA GLY A 132 10.38 -18.85 7.56
C GLY A 132 11.17 -17.97 8.53
N GLY A 133 10.48 -17.29 9.46
CA GLY A 133 11.11 -16.51 10.54
C GLY A 133 12.06 -15.42 10.02
N ASP A 134 13.30 -15.47 10.48
CA ASP A 134 14.39 -14.57 10.10
C ASP A 134 14.90 -14.79 8.66
N THR A 135 14.78 -16.02 8.16
CA THR A 135 15.17 -16.39 6.78
C THR A 135 14.14 -15.91 5.75
N GLY A 136 12.87 -15.83 6.16
CA GLY A 136 11.75 -15.48 5.28
C GLY A 136 11.43 -16.56 4.24
N ILE A 137 10.66 -16.18 3.22
CA ILE A 137 10.22 -17.08 2.14
C ILE A 137 11.07 -16.83 0.90
N TYR A 138 11.84 -17.83 0.49
CA TYR A 138 12.65 -17.80 -0.72
C TYR A 138 12.04 -18.70 -1.82
N ASP A 139 12.61 -18.59 -3.03
CA ASP A 139 12.28 -19.47 -4.16
C ASP A 139 10.79 -19.43 -4.55
N ILE A 140 10.25 -18.21 -4.61
CA ILE A 140 8.89 -17.94 -5.12
C ILE A 140 8.97 -17.87 -6.65
N HIS A 141 8.33 -18.83 -7.31
CA HIS A 141 8.33 -18.92 -8.76
C HIS A 141 7.29 -17.96 -9.35
N PHE A 142 7.75 -16.94 -10.07
CA PHE A 142 6.88 -16.02 -10.79
C PHE A 142 6.53 -16.58 -12.18
N PRO A 143 5.36 -16.21 -12.72
CA PRO A 143 4.97 -16.64 -14.06
C PRO A 143 5.91 -16.06 -15.13
N LYS A 144 6.09 -16.77 -16.25
CA LYS A 144 7.01 -16.40 -17.35
C LYS A 144 6.80 -14.98 -17.91
N PHE A 145 5.61 -14.40 -17.73
CA PHE A 145 5.34 -13.02 -18.15
C PHE A 145 5.94 -11.96 -17.22
N LEU A 146 6.36 -12.30 -15.98
CA LEU A 146 7.05 -11.40 -15.03
C LEU A 146 8.53 -11.72 -14.84
N ASP A 147 9.03 -12.78 -15.48
CA ASP A 147 10.40 -13.28 -15.32
C ASP A 147 11.47 -12.28 -15.79
N SER A 148 11.11 -11.38 -16.71
CA SER A 148 12.00 -10.30 -17.14
C SER A 148 11.83 -9.06 -16.27
N ARG A 149 12.96 -8.48 -15.83
CA ARG A 149 13.01 -7.22 -15.07
C ARG A 149 12.22 -6.09 -15.73
N THR A 150 12.29 -5.99 -17.07
CA THR A 150 11.55 -4.99 -17.83
C THR A 150 10.04 -5.22 -17.74
N LYS A 151 9.60 -6.48 -17.83
CA LYS A 151 8.18 -6.83 -17.70
C LYS A 151 7.68 -6.60 -16.27
N TYR A 152 8.49 -6.93 -15.26
CA TYR A 152 8.20 -6.63 -13.87
C TYR A 152 8.07 -5.12 -13.62
N PHE A 153 8.97 -4.31 -14.18
CA PHE A 153 8.86 -2.85 -14.11
C PHE A 153 7.55 -2.33 -14.72
N TYR A 154 7.18 -2.77 -15.93
CA TYR A 154 5.92 -2.33 -16.54
C TYR A 154 4.69 -2.80 -15.76
N PHE A 155 4.73 -3.99 -15.18
CA PHE A 155 3.69 -4.48 -14.28
C PHE A 155 3.58 -3.58 -13.04
N THR A 156 4.69 -3.27 -12.37
CA THR A 156 4.74 -2.37 -11.22
C THR A 156 4.24 -0.97 -11.58
N LEU A 157 4.68 -0.42 -12.70
CA LEU A 157 4.24 0.89 -13.20
C LEU A 157 2.73 0.90 -13.45
N ALA A 158 2.17 -0.15 -14.04
CA ALA A 158 0.73 -0.27 -14.29
C ALA A 158 -0.06 -0.33 -12.96
N VAL A 159 0.36 -1.19 -12.02
CA VAL A 159 -0.27 -1.32 -10.71
C VAL A 159 -0.22 0.01 -9.95
N VAL A 160 0.95 0.63 -9.85
CA VAL A 160 1.13 1.91 -9.14
C VAL A 160 0.31 3.01 -9.79
N SER A 161 0.30 3.11 -11.13
CA SER A 161 -0.51 4.09 -11.84
C SER A 161 -2.00 3.92 -11.56
N ILE A 162 -2.51 2.69 -11.59
CA ILE A 162 -3.91 2.38 -11.26
C ILE A 162 -4.21 2.74 -9.80
N SER A 163 -3.35 2.35 -8.86
CA SER A 163 -3.51 2.69 -7.44
C SER A 163 -3.52 4.19 -7.20
N VAL A 164 -2.63 4.96 -7.85
CA VAL A 164 -2.60 6.42 -7.77
C VAL A 164 -3.89 7.04 -8.31
N LEU A 165 -4.43 6.53 -9.43
CA LEU A 165 -5.72 7.00 -9.95
C LEU A 165 -6.87 6.71 -8.99
N ILE A 166 -6.89 5.53 -8.36
CA ILE A 166 -7.86 5.17 -7.32
C ILE A 166 -7.74 6.10 -6.12
N LEU A 167 -6.53 6.30 -5.59
CA LEU A 167 -6.28 7.22 -4.46
C LEU A 167 -6.72 8.64 -4.79
N ARG A 168 -6.41 9.12 -6.00
CA ARG A 168 -6.85 10.45 -6.46
C ARG A 168 -8.38 10.54 -6.53
N LYS A 169 -9.06 9.49 -6.99
CA LYS A 169 -10.54 9.47 -7.01
C LYS A 169 -11.11 9.50 -5.60
N ILE A 170 -10.55 8.73 -4.66
CA ILE A 170 -10.98 8.70 -3.25
C ILE A 170 -10.82 10.08 -2.62
N VAL A 171 -9.65 10.69 -2.72
CA VAL A 171 -9.33 12.00 -2.14
C VAL A 171 -10.24 13.11 -2.68
N ASN A 172 -10.50 13.11 -3.99
CA ASN A 172 -11.31 14.17 -4.61
C ASN A 172 -12.81 13.93 -4.51
N SER A 173 -13.24 12.77 -3.98
CA SER A 173 -14.64 12.44 -3.76
C SER A 173 -15.22 13.16 -2.52
N PRO A 174 -16.55 13.18 -2.34
CA PRO A 174 -17.17 13.69 -1.12
C PRO A 174 -16.62 13.03 0.16
N PHE A 175 -16.30 11.73 0.11
CA PHE A 175 -15.69 11.01 1.23
C PHE A 175 -14.35 11.62 1.64
N GLY A 176 -13.44 11.88 0.69
CA GLY A 176 -12.15 12.52 0.98
C GLY A 176 -12.30 13.94 1.53
N ARG A 177 -13.31 14.69 1.06
CA ARG A 177 -13.61 16.03 1.59
C ARG A 177 -14.12 15.98 3.03
N ILE A 178 -14.98 15.02 3.36
CA ILE A 178 -15.48 14.80 4.72
C ILE A 178 -14.33 14.47 5.67
N LEU A 179 -13.39 13.61 5.25
CA LEU A 179 -12.21 13.30 6.07
C LEU A 179 -11.37 14.54 6.38
N MET A 180 -11.16 15.41 5.39
CA MET A 180 -10.44 16.68 5.59
C MET A 180 -11.20 17.64 6.51
N THR A 181 -12.52 17.75 6.39
CA THR A 181 -13.30 18.63 7.29
C THR A 181 -13.27 18.12 8.73
N ILE A 182 -13.41 16.80 8.95
CA ILE A 182 -13.28 16.17 10.27
C ILE A 182 -11.90 16.47 10.87
N ARG A 183 -10.85 16.34 10.06
CA ARG A 183 -9.48 16.63 10.49
C ARG A 183 -9.30 18.07 10.94
N ASP A 184 -9.82 19.01 10.15
CA ASP A 184 -9.59 20.45 10.35
C ASP A 184 -10.41 20.99 11.54
N ASN A 185 -11.69 20.61 11.66
CA ASN A 185 -12.51 20.90 12.84
C ASN A 185 -13.71 19.93 12.96
N PRO A 186 -13.68 18.98 13.92
CA PRO A 186 -14.75 18.00 14.09
C PRO A 186 -16.08 18.64 14.55
N GLU A 187 -16.05 19.62 15.45
CA GLU A 187 -17.26 20.31 15.94
C GLU A 187 -17.99 21.05 14.81
N ARG A 188 -17.25 21.77 13.95
CA ARG A 188 -17.83 22.40 12.75
C ARG A 188 -18.39 21.40 11.76
N THR A 189 -17.79 20.23 11.68
CA THR A 189 -18.26 19.16 10.80
C THR A 189 -19.59 18.58 11.28
N GLU A 190 -19.78 18.47 12.59
CA GLU A 190 -21.06 18.07 13.19
C GLU A 190 -22.18 19.09 12.91
N PHE A 191 -21.89 20.40 12.99
CA PHE A 191 -22.88 21.45 12.70
C PHE A 191 -23.42 21.46 11.27
N ILE A 192 -22.71 20.88 10.31
CA ILE A 192 -23.18 20.73 8.92
C ILE A 192 -23.87 19.38 8.66
N GLY A 193 -24.21 18.64 9.72
CA GLY A 193 -25.03 17.43 9.68
C GLY A 193 -24.26 16.13 9.38
N ILE A 194 -22.93 16.14 9.52
CA ILE A 194 -22.10 14.94 9.40
C ILE A 194 -21.95 14.30 10.77
N ASN A 195 -22.23 13.01 10.89
CA ASN A 195 -21.96 12.24 12.11
C ASN A 195 -20.45 11.96 12.19
N VAL A 196 -19.79 12.53 13.20
CA VAL A 196 -18.34 12.49 13.41
C VAL A 196 -17.96 11.41 14.42
#